data_AF-A0A8B6DAC0-F1
#
_entry.id   AF-A0A8B6DAC0-F1
#
_cell.length_a   1.000
_cell.length_b   1.000
_cell.length_c   1.000
_cell.angle_alpha   90.00
_cell.angle_beta   90.00
_cell.angle_gamma   90.00
#
_symmetry.space_group_name_H-M   'P 1'
#
loop_
_entity.id
_entity.type
_entity.pdbx_description
1 polymer ?
#
loop_
_entity_poly.entity_id
_entity_poly.type
_entity_poly.pdbx_seq_one_letter_code
_entity_poly.pdbx_strand_id
1 'polypeptide(L)'
;MVLREAALLLLLIVGISSGKTCYKNTTCQSLGTTTTCLGVTLTFTNTSLEFIDSSTLSSVNEKLKLWEGLKYVPECWSLVQPFLCSVYLPKCDGGQVELPSKELCKKIKSPCKIVEIYHGAWPDFLDCDESHFETGCPSQAYDSLDFNTEGSCISPLVRTEDPESWYDYAEGCGVQCQNPLYTDSEHDQVHAIIAVFGSICLVCTLFTVLTFLIDWKNSKKYPALILFFINICFFLSSIGWMAQFSGGARTDIVCKSDGTIRKGGPLTGETASCTFVFILVYYFFMAGAVWFVMLAYAWHLTFKALGTPRDDLSNKTSYFHLASWSIPLVLTIVSLAVSE
;
A
#
# COMPACT_ATOMS: atom_id res chain seq x y z
N MET A 1 56.49 43.20 19.81
CA MET A 1 57.35 42.32 18.99
C MET A 1 57.59 40.95 19.63
N VAL A 2 56.61 40.35 20.33
CA VAL A 2 56.70 38.95 20.82
C VAL A 2 55.32 38.24 20.82
N LEU A 3 54.19 38.96 20.85
CA LEU A 3 52.85 38.35 20.89
C LEU A 3 52.10 38.24 19.53
N ARG A 4 52.69 38.68 18.42
CA ARG A 4 52.05 38.62 17.08
C ARG A 4 52.54 37.47 16.20
N GLU A 5 53.65 36.83 16.60
CA GLU A 5 54.28 35.71 15.89
C GLU A 5 53.73 34.34 16.35
N ALA A 6 53.16 34.25 17.55
CA ALA A 6 52.62 33.00 18.09
C ALA A 6 51.24 32.60 17.50
N ALA A 7 50.51 33.55 16.90
CA ALA A 7 49.18 33.29 16.34
C ALA A 7 49.22 32.68 14.92
N LEU A 8 50.32 32.85 14.18
CA LEU A 8 50.48 32.23 12.86
C LEU A 8 50.99 30.78 12.93
N LEU A 9 51.63 30.37 14.02
CA LEU A 9 52.10 28.99 14.21
C LEU A 9 51.03 28.03 14.75
N LEU A 10 49.92 28.53 15.29
CA LEU A 10 48.79 27.71 15.76
C LEU A 10 47.74 27.41 14.67
N LEU A 11 47.79 28.11 13.52
CA LEU A 11 47.02 27.75 12.32
C LEU A 11 47.73 26.68 11.47
N LEU A 12 48.91 26.24 11.90
CA LEU A 12 49.67 25.11 11.35
C LEU A 12 49.55 23.86 12.22
N ILE A 13 48.52 23.73 13.09
CA ILE A 13 48.05 22.41 13.51
C ILE A 13 47.28 21.82 12.34
N VAL A 14 48.05 21.37 11.34
CA VAL A 14 47.92 20.05 10.72
C VAL A 14 46.53 19.43 10.92
N GLY A 15 45.54 19.97 10.22
CA GLY A 15 44.52 19.12 9.63
C GLY A 15 45.24 18.28 8.59
N ILE A 16 45.84 17.16 9.01
CA ILE A 16 46.02 16.02 8.11
C ILE A 16 44.59 15.69 7.68
N SER A 17 44.17 16.26 6.56
CA SER A 17 43.29 15.54 5.65
C SER A 17 44.07 14.26 5.38
N SER A 18 43.75 13.21 6.15
CA SER A 18 44.11 11.86 5.77
C SER A 18 43.50 11.73 4.37
N GLY A 19 44.35 11.77 3.34
CA GLY A 19 43.88 11.61 1.97
C GLY A 19 43.07 10.33 1.96
N LYS A 20 41.76 10.45 1.75
CA LYS A 20 40.87 9.30 1.82
C LYS A 20 41.31 8.33 0.72
N THR A 21 41.89 7.21 1.11
CA THR A 21 42.32 6.19 0.16
C THR A 21 41.10 5.35 -0.20
N CYS A 22 40.53 5.58 -1.37
CA CYS A 22 39.42 4.77 -1.93
C CYS A 22 39.87 3.40 -2.42
N TYR A 23 41.05 2.95 -1.99
CA TYR A 23 41.69 1.73 -2.43
C TYR A 23 42.33 1.03 -1.24
N LYS A 24 42.27 -0.30 -1.23
CA LYS A 24 42.93 -1.16 -0.25
C LYS A 24 43.90 -2.11 -0.95
N ASN A 25 45.09 -2.30 -0.39
CA ASN A 25 46.05 -3.26 -0.94
C ASN A 25 45.55 -4.69 -0.72
N THR A 26 45.51 -5.51 -1.77
CA THR A 26 45.05 -6.91 -1.75
C THR A 26 45.60 -7.70 -2.93
N THR A 27 45.36 -9.01 -2.96
CA THR A 27 45.71 -9.89 -4.09
C THR A 27 44.61 -9.91 -5.15
N CYS A 28 44.93 -9.48 -6.36
CA CYS A 28 43.99 -9.53 -7.48
C CYS A 28 43.93 -10.94 -8.09
N GLN A 29 42.72 -11.41 -8.40
CA GLN A 29 42.43 -12.62 -9.15
C GLN A 29 41.84 -12.27 -10.53
N SER A 30 42.22 -13.01 -11.57
CA SER A 30 41.67 -12.79 -12.91
C SER A 30 40.25 -13.36 -13.05
N LEU A 31 39.35 -12.57 -13.61
CA LEU A 31 37.96 -12.91 -13.93
C LEU A 31 37.81 -13.70 -15.22
N GLY A 32 38.85 -13.85 -16.05
CA GLY A 32 38.73 -14.38 -17.41
C GLY A 32 38.19 -13.35 -18.41
N THR A 33 37.96 -13.76 -19.67
CA THR A 33 37.70 -12.84 -20.80
C THR A 33 36.27 -12.33 -20.93
N THR A 34 35.27 -13.01 -20.33
CA THR A 34 33.85 -12.63 -20.41
C THR A 34 33.12 -12.98 -19.12
N THR A 35 33.28 -12.15 -18.09
CA THR A 35 32.56 -12.31 -16.82
C THR A 35 31.49 -11.26 -16.69
N THR A 36 30.31 -11.71 -16.27
CA THR A 36 29.13 -10.89 -16.05
C THR A 36 28.84 -10.77 -14.56
N CYS A 37 28.26 -9.65 -14.16
CA CYS A 37 27.66 -9.48 -12.85
C CYS A 37 26.19 -9.09 -13.02
N LEU A 38 25.29 -9.94 -12.50
CA LEU A 38 23.83 -9.73 -12.58
C LEU A 38 23.34 -9.40 -14.01
N GLY A 39 23.92 -10.07 -15.02
CA GLY A 39 23.57 -9.93 -16.43
C GLY A 39 24.36 -8.86 -17.20
N VAL A 40 25.17 -8.04 -16.55
CA VAL A 40 25.99 -7.00 -17.22
C VAL A 40 27.43 -7.44 -17.37
N THR A 41 28.03 -7.21 -18.54
CA THR A 41 29.45 -7.51 -18.81
C THR A 41 30.36 -6.50 -18.12
N LEU A 42 31.33 -6.99 -17.35
CA LEU A 42 32.31 -6.15 -16.67
C LEU A 42 33.38 -5.63 -17.66
N THR A 43 33.84 -4.39 -17.46
CA THR A 43 34.86 -3.74 -18.32
C THR A 43 36.30 -4.04 -17.89
N PHE A 44 36.48 -4.66 -16.72
CA PHE A 44 37.78 -4.97 -16.13
C PHE A 44 38.00 -6.49 -16.02
N THR A 45 39.26 -6.89 -15.98
CA THR A 45 39.67 -8.30 -16.07
C THR A 45 40.08 -8.93 -14.74
N ASN A 46 40.22 -8.12 -13.69
CA ASN A 46 40.76 -8.52 -12.40
C ASN A 46 39.85 -8.05 -11.25
N THR A 47 39.63 -8.93 -10.27
CA THR A 47 38.83 -8.66 -9.08
C THR A 47 39.56 -9.07 -7.80
N SER A 48 39.00 -8.81 -6.63
CA SER A 48 39.45 -9.35 -5.36
C SER A 48 38.25 -9.87 -4.55
N LEU A 49 38.47 -10.93 -3.77
CA LEU A 49 37.48 -11.53 -2.88
C LEU A 49 37.64 -11.06 -1.42
N GLU A 50 38.45 -10.02 -1.18
CA GLU A 50 38.78 -9.49 0.15
C GLU A 50 37.57 -9.19 1.04
N PHE A 51 36.45 -8.73 0.46
CA PHE A 51 35.28 -8.29 1.22
C PHE A 51 34.35 -9.42 1.62
N ILE A 52 34.51 -10.63 1.09
CA ILE A 52 33.56 -11.73 1.29
C ILE A 52 34.29 -12.94 1.84
N ASP A 53 33.64 -13.64 2.77
CA ASP A 53 34.06 -14.96 3.23
C ASP A 53 33.73 -16.04 2.17
N SER A 54 34.39 -15.95 1.01
CA SER A 54 34.28 -16.88 -0.11
C SER A 54 35.67 -17.11 -0.70
N SER A 55 36.05 -18.37 -0.88
CA SER A 55 37.38 -18.74 -1.40
C SER A 55 37.46 -18.86 -2.92
N THR A 56 36.32 -18.84 -3.63
CA THR A 56 36.27 -19.09 -5.09
C THR A 56 35.26 -18.20 -5.81
N LEU A 57 35.57 -17.86 -7.07
CA LEU A 57 34.66 -17.11 -7.96
C LEU A 57 33.34 -17.85 -8.22
N SER A 58 33.36 -19.19 -8.25
CA SER A 58 32.14 -20.00 -8.38
C SER A 58 31.18 -19.78 -7.22
N SER A 59 31.68 -19.75 -5.98
CA SER A 59 30.87 -19.46 -4.79
C SER A 59 30.27 -18.04 -4.83
N VAL A 60 31.02 -17.07 -5.35
CA VAL A 60 30.52 -15.69 -5.55
C VAL A 60 29.35 -15.67 -6.53
N ASN A 61 29.48 -16.34 -7.68
CA ASN A 61 28.41 -16.41 -8.68
C ASN A 61 27.15 -17.10 -8.15
N GLU A 62 27.30 -18.16 -7.34
CA GLU A 62 26.17 -18.81 -6.66
C GLU A 62 25.48 -17.86 -5.68
N LYS A 63 26.24 -17.11 -4.86
CA LYS A 63 25.68 -16.11 -3.94
C LYS A 63 24.98 -14.98 -4.70
N LEU A 64 25.57 -14.46 -5.79
CA LEU A 64 24.95 -13.44 -6.64
C LEU A 64 23.64 -13.93 -7.27
N LYS A 65 23.58 -15.20 -7.68
CA LYS A 65 22.35 -15.79 -8.21
C LYS A 65 21.21 -15.82 -7.17
N LEU A 66 21.52 -15.98 -5.88
CA LEU A 66 20.50 -15.89 -4.82
C LEU A 66 19.95 -14.47 -4.69
N TRP A 67 20.80 -13.45 -4.87
CA TRP A 67 20.39 -12.05 -4.83
C TRP A 67 19.48 -11.63 -5.98
N GLU A 68 19.45 -12.36 -7.11
CA GLU A 68 18.51 -12.11 -8.21
C GLU A 68 17.03 -12.21 -7.78
N GLY A 69 16.74 -12.84 -6.63
CA GLY A 69 15.41 -12.81 -6.03
C GLY A 69 14.89 -11.40 -5.73
N LEU A 70 15.79 -10.42 -5.53
CA LEU A 70 15.41 -9.01 -5.33
C LEU A 70 14.82 -8.36 -6.58
N LYS A 71 14.89 -8.99 -7.76
CA LYS A 71 14.19 -8.56 -8.97
C LYS A 71 12.67 -8.43 -8.76
N TYR A 72 12.12 -9.12 -7.75
CA TYR A 72 10.72 -9.02 -7.38
C TYR A 72 10.32 -7.77 -6.58
N VAL A 73 11.28 -6.88 -6.31
CA VAL A 73 11.09 -5.58 -5.65
C VAL A 73 11.73 -4.49 -6.52
N PRO A 74 10.98 -3.87 -7.44
CA PRO A 74 11.55 -3.01 -8.49
C PRO A 74 12.41 -1.85 -7.99
N GLU A 75 11.95 -1.14 -6.95
CA GLU A 75 12.68 0.02 -6.41
C GLU A 75 14.00 -0.41 -5.75
N CYS A 76 14.03 -1.59 -5.13
CA CYS A 76 15.27 -2.19 -4.64
C CYS A 76 16.18 -2.65 -5.79
N TRP A 77 15.63 -3.38 -6.77
CA TRP A 77 16.39 -4.00 -7.84
C TRP A 77 17.18 -2.99 -8.67
N SER A 78 16.59 -1.82 -8.94
CA SER A 78 17.25 -0.75 -9.71
C SER A 78 18.50 -0.19 -9.04
N LEU A 79 18.59 -0.26 -7.70
CA LEU A 79 19.68 0.31 -6.91
C LEU A 79 20.67 -0.74 -6.38
N VAL A 80 20.20 -1.94 -6.09
CA VAL A 80 20.98 -2.99 -5.42
C VAL A 80 21.99 -3.67 -6.36
N GLN A 81 21.72 -3.71 -7.66
CA GLN A 81 22.58 -4.34 -8.65
C GLN A 81 24.01 -3.78 -8.68
N PRO A 82 24.23 -2.47 -8.93
CA PRO A 82 25.58 -1.91 -8.94
C PRO A 82 26.27 -2.03 -7.56
N PHE A 83 25.50 -1.92 -6.47
CA PHE A 83 26.02 -2.10 -5.12
C PHE A 83 26.56 -3.51 -4.89
N LEU A 84 25.76 -4.55 -5.16
CA LEU A 84 26.18 -5.94 -4.98
C LEU A 84 27.40 -6.25 -5.83
N CYS A 85 27.43 -5.81 -7.09
CA CYS A 85 28.60 -6.02 -7.93
C CYS A 85 29.85 -5.33 -7.37
N SER A 86 29.73 -4.12 -6.81
CA SER A 86 30.86 -3.40 -6.19
C SER A 86 31.43 -4.06 -4.95
N VAL A 87 30.68 -4.92 -4.27
CA VAL A 87 31.17 -5.69 -3.11
C VAL A 87 31.60 -7.10 -3.52
N TYR A 88 30.85 -7.75 -4.40
CA TYR A 88 31.10 -9.14 -4.82
C TYR A 88 32.20 -9.32 -5.84
N LEU A 89 32.33 -8.39 -6.78
CA LEU A 89 33.30 -8.46 -7.87
C LEU A 89 34.05 -7.12 -8.06
N PRO A 90 34.54 -6.46 -6.99
CA PRO A 90 35.15 -5.14 -7.09
C PRO A 90 36.30 -5.12 -8.09
N LYS A 91 36.54 -3.96 -8.72
CA LYS A 91 37.68 -3.77 -9.60
C LYS A 91 38.99 -3.84 -8.79
N CYS A 92 39.93 -4.67 -9.24
CA CYS A 92 41.26 -4.78 -8.64
C CYS A 92 42.33 -4.50 -9.71
N ASP A 93 43.15 -3.48 -9.51
CA ASP A 93 44.23 -3.11 -10.42
C ASP A 93 45.52 -2.80 -9.65
N GLY A 94 46.65 -3.26 -10.16
CA GLY A 94 47.96 -3.02 -9.52
C GLY A 94 48.10 -3.53 -8.08
N GLY A 95 47.32 -4.53 -7.65
CA GLY A 95 47.29 -5.02 -6.27
C GLY A 95 46.48 -4.13 -5.31
N GLN A 96 45.60 -3.29 -5.86
CA GLN A 96 44.71 -2.42 -5.11
C GLN A 96 43.26 -2.68 -5.53
N VAL A 97 42.39 -2.94 -4.56
CA VAL A 97 40.94 -3.07 -4.78
C VAL A 97 40.24 -1.75 -4.47
N GLU A 98 39.29 -1.37 -5.31
CA GLU A 98 38.40 -0.23 -5.10
C GLU A 98 37.45 -0.48 -3.91
N LEU A 99 37.35 0.48 -3.00
CA LEU A 99 36.45 0.39 -1.85
C LEU A 99 35.02 0.82 -2.22
N PRO A 100 33.98 0.09 -1.79
CA PRO A 100 32.59 0.45 -2.07
C PRO A 100 32.15 1.75 -1.34
N SER A 101 31.26 2.51 -1.99
CA SER A 101 30.70 3.76 -1.45
C SER A 101 29.80 3.52 -0.22
N LYS A 102 30.11 4.19 0.89
CA LYS A 102 29.24 4.21 2.08
C LYS A 102 27.89 4.89 1.82
N GLU A 103 27.86 5.90 0.94
CA GLU A 103 26.63 6.61 0.56
C GLU A 103 25.68 5.70 -0.23
N LEU A 104 26.19 4.95 -1.21
CA LEU A 104 25.40 3.97 -1.95
C LEU A 104 24.88 2.87 -1.01
N CYS A 105 25.73 2.36 -0.13
CA CYS A 105 25.33 1.37 0.89
C CYS A 105 24.16 1.87 1.74
N LYS A 106 24.22 3.10 2.25
CA LYS A 106 23.12 3.66 3.07
C LYS A 106 21.84 3.89 2.27
N LYS A 107 21.97 4.33 1.01
CA LYS A 107 20.83 4.60 0.13
C LYS A 107 19.99 3.34 -0.12
N ILE A 108 20.62 2.18 -0.29
CA ILE A 108 19.90 0.93 -0.59
C ILE A 108 19.13 0.35 0.61
N LYS A 109 19.50 0.70 1.85
CA LYS A 109 18.91 0.08 3.06
C LYS A 109 17.40 0.32 3.18
N SER A 110 16.91 1.47 2.69
CA SER A 110 15.49 1.79 2.70
C SER A 110 14.69 0.97 1.67
N PRO A 111 14.95 1.08 0.35
CA PRO A 111 14.17 0.35 -0.65
C PRO A 111 14.36 -1.17 -0.58
N CYS A 112 15.52 -1.64 -0.09
CA CYS A 112 15.82 -3.06 0.07
C CYS A 112 15.62 -3.59 1.49
N LYS A 113 14.75 -2.95 2.29
CA LYS A 113 14.50 -3.35 3.69
C LYS A 113 14.06 -4.81 3.83
N ILE A 114 13.49 -5.41 2.78
CA ILE A 114 13.12 -6.82 2.72
C ILE A 114 14.26 -7.77 3.13
N VAL A 115 15.51 -7.41 2.84
CA VAL A 115 16.70 -8.21 3.20
C VAL A 115 16.83 -8.35 4.71
N GLU A 116 16.67 -7.24 5.44
CA GLU A 116 16.73 -7.22 6.89
C GLU A 116 15.55 -7.97 7.51
N ILE A 117 14.34 -7.84 6.95
CA ILE A 117 13.14 -8.50 7.47
C ILE A 117 13.23 -10.02 7.35
N TYR A 118 13.71 -10.54 6.23
CA TYR A 118 13.80 -12.00 6.02
C TYR A 118 14.97 -12.65 6.76
N HIS A 119 16.10 -11.94 6.90
CA HIS A 119 17.31 -12.50 7.50
C HIS A 119 17.54 -12.04 8.95
N GLY A 120 16.70 -11.15 9.48
CA GLY A 120 16.82 -10.53 10.81
C GLY A 120 17.84 -9.38 10.87
N ALA A 121 18.86 -9.42 10.02
CA ALA A 121 19.86 -8.37 9.85
C ALA A 121 20.48 -8.44 8.45
N TRP A 122 21.15 -7.36 8.04
CA TRP A 122 22.04 -7.42 6.89
C TRP A 122 23.29 -8.25 7.24
N PRO A 123 23.86 -9.02 6.29
CA PRO A 123 25.12 -9.69 6.51
C PRO A 123 26.23 -8.69 6.86
N ASP A 124 27.16 -9.07 7.75
CA ASP A 124 28.24 -8.21 8.24
C ASP A 124 28.99 -7.52 7.09
N PHE A 125 29.37 -8.27 6.04
CA PHE A 125 30.07 -7.73 4.87
C PHE A 125 29.24 -6.74 4.00
N LEU A 126 27.94 -6.59 4.26
CA LEU A 126 27.06 -5.59 3.64
C LEU A 126 26.56 -4.56 4.66
N ASP A 127 27.04 -4.59 5.90
CA ASP A 127 26.76 -3.56 6.88
C ASP A 127 27.58 -2.31 6.57
N CYS A 128 26.91 -1.16 6.42
CA CYS A 128 27.54 0.09 6.00
C CYS A 128 28.49 0.68 7.05
N ASP A 129 28.51 0.13 8.26
CA ASP A 129 29.44 0.50 9.32
C ASP A 129 30.73 -0.33 9.34
N GLU A 130 30.84 -1.32 8.45
CA GLU A 130 32.09 -2.03 8.24
C GLU A 130 33.20 -1.15 7.67
N SER A 131 34.43 -1.52 8.00
CA SER A 131 35.64 -0.76 7.69
C SER A 131 35.96 -0.62 6.20
N HIS A 132 35.34 -1.44 5.34
CA HIS A 132 35.56 -1.41 3.90
C HIS A 132 34.61 -0.44 3.16
N PHE A 133 33.61 0.14 3.85
CA PHE A 133 32.78 1.20 3.29
C PHE A 133 33.33 2.58 3.68
N GLU A 134 33.84 3.33 2.70
CA GLU A 134 34.43 4.65 2.93
C GLU A 134 33.58 5.78 2.32
N THR A 135 33.64 6.96 2.93
CA THR A 135 32.86 8.13 2.52
C THR A 135 33.56 8.94 1.44
N GLY A 136 32.83 9.32 0.39
CA GLY A 136 33.38 10.11 -0.72
C GLY A 136 34.23 9.29 -1.71
N CYS A 137 34.05 7.98 -1.73
CA CYS A 137 34.61 7.08 -2.73
C CYS A 137 33.52 6.66 -3.72
N PRO A 138 33.48 7.24 -4.94
CA PRO A 138 32.51 6.83 -5.95
C PRO A 138 32.87 5.44 -6.51
N SER A 139 31.86 4.62 -6.80
CA SER A 139 32.03 3.30 -7.43
C SER A 139 32.22 3.43 -8.94
N GLN A 140 33.34 4.02 -9.36
CA GLN A 140 33.57 4.46 -10.74
C GLN A 140 33.47 3.31 -11.75
N ALA A 141 33.86 2.10 -11.35
CA ALA A 141 33.78 0.91 -12.21
C ALA A 141 32.34 0.49 -12.57
N TYR A 142 31.35 0.90 -11.77
CA TYR A 142 29.95 0.50 -11.92
C TYR A 142 29.01 1.63 -12.31
N ASP A 143 29.39 2.89 -12.06
CA ASP A 143 28.60 4.06 -12.45
C ASP A 143 28.39 4.15 -13.97
N SER A 144 29.32 3.60 -14.78
CA SER A 144 29.24 3.59 -16.24
C SER A 144 28.58 2.35 -16.85
N LEU A 145 28.09 1.42 -16.02
CA LEU A 145 27.49 0.17 -16.49
C LEU A 145 25.96 0.29 -16.52
N ASP A 146 25.38 -0.05 -17.67
CA ASP A 146 23.92 -0.05 -17.85
C ASP A 146 23.31 -1.35 -17.31
N PHE A 147 22.85 -1.30 -16.06
CA PHE A 147 22.11 -2.41 -15.45
C PHE A 147 20.67 -2.47 -15.95
N ASN A 148 20.15 -3.70 -16.10
CA ASN A 148 18.74 -3.88 -16.40
C ASN A 148 17.91 -3.57 -15.14
N THR A 149 17.29 -2.39 -15.11
CA THR A 149 16.46 -1.93 -14.00
C THR A 149 15.02 -2.48 -14.04
N GLU A 150 14.69 -3.34 -15.01
CA GLU A 150 13.37 -3.98 -15.08
C GLU A 150 13.19 -5.01 -13.95
N GLY A 151 12.66 -4.53 -12.83
CA GLY A 151 12.02 -5.36 -11.81
C GLY A 151 10.61 -5.76 -12.22
N SER A 152 10.11 -6.84 -11.62
CA SER A 152 8.75 -7.33 -11.79
C SER A 152 8.10 -7.56 -10.43
N CYS A 153 6.78 -7.61 -10.33
CA CYS A 153 6.12 -8.03 -9.10
C CYS A 153 5.73 -9.50 -9.21
N ILE A 154 5.85 -10.26 -8.11
CA ILE A 154 5.34 -11.62 -8.04
C ILE A 154 3.85 -11.59 -7.67
N SER A 155 3.03 -12.42 -8.33
CA SER A 155 1.63 -12.58 -7.94
C SER A 155 1.53 -12.97 -6.46
N PRO A 156 0.66 -12.33 -5.65
CA PRO A 156 -0.50 -11.49 -6.03
C PRO A 156 -0.23 -9.97 -6.12
N LEU A 157 1.04 -9.56 -6.16
CA LEU A 157 1.40 -8.15 -6.28
C LEU A 157 1.47 -7.71 -7.76
N VAL A 158 1.08 -6.46 -8.01
CA VAL A 158 1.15 -5.78 -9.30
C VAL A 158 2.00 -4.52 -9.18
N ARG A 159 2.61 -4.09 -10.28
CA ARG A 159 3.46 -2.90 -10.28
C ARG A 159 2.61 -1.64 -10.11
N THR A 160 3.06 -0.74 -9.25
CA THR A 160 2.43 0.57 -9.06
C THR A 160 3.47 1.65 -8.79
N GLU A 161 3.24 2.82 -9.37
CA GLU A 161 4.05 4.02 -9.13
C GLU A 161 3.55 4.82 -7.92
N ASP A 162 2.38 4.46 -7.36
CA ASP A 162 1.77 5.12 -6.22
C ASP A 162 2.37 4.60 -4.90
N PRO A 163 3.13 5.43 -4.15
CA PRO A 163 3.74 5.02 -2.89
C PRO A 163 2.72 4.65 -1.80
N GLU A 164 1.50 5.20 -1.86
CA GLU A 164 0.43 4.86 -0.90
C GLU A 164 -0.12 3.44 -1.14
N SER A 165 0.09 2.90 -2.35
CA SER A 165 -0.35 1.57 -2.74
C SER A 165 0.73 0.50 -2.56
N TRP A 166 1.94 0.89 -2.19
CA TRP A 166 3.04 -0.05 -1.98
C TRP A 166 2.73 -1.05 -0.86
N TYR A 167 3.08 -2.31 -1.12
CA TYR A 167 3.04 -3.36 -0.14
C TYR A 167 4.28 -3.28 0.75
N ASP A 168 4.12 -3.53 2.04
CA ASP A 168 5.20 -3.42 3.01
C ASP A 168 6.44 -4.21 2.55
N TYR A 169 7.58 -3.51 2.54
CA TYR A 169 8.90 -4.03 2.14
C TYR A 169 9.03 -4.44 0.66
N ALA A 170 8.02 -4.21 -0.17
CA ALA A 170 8.04 -4.47 -1.62
C ALA A 170 7.77 -3.18 -2.41
N GLU A 171 8.62 -2.17 -2.21
CA GLU A 171 8.51 -0.88 -2.89
C GLU A 171 8.45 -1.03 -4.42
N GLY A 172 7.50 -0.34 -5.05
CA GLY A 172 7.16 -0.46 -6.47
C GLY A 172 6.11 -1.54 -6.79
N CYS A 173 5.68 -2.32 -5.80
CA CYS A 173 4.64 -3.34 -5.94
C CYS A 173 3.49 -3.09 -4.94
N GLY A 174 2.25 -3.30 -5.37
CA GLY A 174 1.04 -3.18 -4.57
C GLY A 174 0.14 -4.41 -4.72
N VAL A 175 -0.79 -4.60 -3.80
CA VAL A 175 -1.72 -5.75 -3.86
C VAL A 175 -2.71 -5.54 -5.02
N GLN A 176 -2.86 -6.56 -5.87
CA GLN A 176 -3.83 -6.51 -6.97
C GLN A 176 -5.26 -6.26 -6.46
N CYS A 177 -6.10 -5.67 -7.31
CA CYS A 177 -7.48 -5.33 -6.96
C CYS A 177 -8.33 -6.54 -6.56
N GLN A 178 -8.20 -7.65 -7.29
CA GLN A 178 -8.96 -8.85 -7.00
C GLN A 178 -8.40 -9.57 -5.79
N ASN A 179 -9.24 -9.81 -4.79
CA ASN A 179 -8.80 -10.39 -3.52
C ASN A 179 -8.10 -11.74 -3.76
N PRO A 180 -6.79 -11.86 -3.46
CA PRO A 180 -6.03 -13.06 -3.76
C PRO A 180 -6.33 -14.24 -2.82
N LEU A 181 -7.09 -14.02 -1.74
CA LEU A 181 -7.49 -15.07 -0.80
C LEU A 181 -8.60 -15.96 -1.35
N TYR A 182 -9.32 -15.50 -2.40
CA TYR A 182 -10.45 -16.21 -2.98
C TYR A 182 -10.21 -16.48 -4.47
N THR A 183 -10.67 -17.64 -4.91
CA THR A 183 -10.66 -18.03 -6.32
C THR A 183 -11.70 -17.27 -7.13
N ASP A 184 -11.56 -17.25 -8.46
CA ASP A 184 -12.57 -16.66 -9.35
C ASP A 184 -13.96 -17.29 -9.18
N SER A 185 -14.00 -18.61 -8.98
CA SER A 185 -15.26 -19.34 -8.72
C SER A 185 -15.96 -18.88 -7.44
N GLU A 186 -15.21 -18.63 -6.36
CA GLU A 186 -15.78 -18.13 -5.11
C GLU A 186 -16.29 -16.69 -5.27
N HIS A 187 -15.58 -15.85 -6.02
CA HIS A 187 -16.07 -14.52 -6.38
C HIS A 187 -17.38 -14.61 -7.15
N ASP A 188 -17.47 -15.46 -8.17
CA ASP A 188 -18.68 -15.64 -8.98
C ASP A 188 -19.87 -16.15 -8.16
N GLN A 189 -19.64 -17.07 -7.23
CA GLN A 189 -20.66 -17.56 -6.31
C GLN A 189 -21.20 -16.42 -5.43
N VAL A 190 -20.33 -15.61 -4.85
CA VAL A 190 -20.75 -14.47 -4.01
C VAL A 190 -21.50 -13.43 -4.84
N HIS A 191 -21.07 -13.14 -6.07
CA HIS A 191 -21.80 -12.25 -6.97
C HIS A 191 -23.20 -12.77 -7.30
N ALA A 192 -23.33 -14.07 -7.58
CA ALA A 192 -24.62 -14.68 -7.84
C ALA A 192 -25.56 -14.55 -6.61
N ILE A 193 -25.04 -14.78 -5.41
CA ILE A 193 -25.81 -14.62 -4.16
C ILE A 193 -26.28 -13.17 -4.01
N ILE A 194 -25.37 -12.19 -4.14
CA ILE A 194 -25.70 -10.77 -4.03
C ILE A 194 -26.72 -10.36 -5.09
N ALA A 195 -26.56 -10.81 -6.33
CA ALA A 195 -27.47 -10.49 -7.43
C ALA A 195 -28.89 -11.00 -7.15
N VAL A 196 -29.04 -12.24 -6.66
CA VAL A 196 -30.34 -12.84 -6.36
C VAL A 196 -31.02 -12.13 -5.18
N PHE A 197 -30.36 -12.06 -4.02
CA PHE A 197 -30.98 -11.45 -2.83
C PHE A 197 -31.15 -9.94 -2.97
N GLY A 198 -30.20 -9.25 -3.59
CA GLY A 198 -30.27 -7.82 -3.88
C GLY A 198 -31.45 -7.50 -4.81
N SER A 199 -31.67 -8.29 -5.86
CA SER A 199 -32.81 -8.10 -6.77
C SER A 199 -34.15 -8.33 -6.08
N ILE A 200 -34.27 -9.40 -5.27
CA ILE A 200 -35.50 -9.68 -4.51
C ILE A 200 -35.80 -8.51 -3.56
N CYS A 201 -34.80 -8.06 -2.80
CA CYS A 201 -34.95 -6.94 -1.87
C CYS A 201 -35.34 -5.64 -2.60
N LEU A 202 -34.66 -5.32 -3.71
CA LEU A 202 -34.92 -4.13 -4.51
C LEU A 202 -36.37 -4.09 -5.03
N VAL A 203 -36.85 -5.21 -5.60
CA VAL A 203 -38.21 -5.29 -6.14
C VAL A 203 -39.27 -5.24 -5.04
N CYS A 204 -39.08 -5.99 -3.94
CA CYS A 204 -40.04 -6.01 -2.83
C CYS A 204 -40.14 -4.65 -2.11
N THR A 205 -39.01 -3.98 -1.88
CA THR A 205 -38.99 -2.66 -1.25
C THR A 205 -39.56 -1.60 -2.18
N LEU A 206 -39.26 -1.64 -3.48
CA LEU A 206 -39.87 -0.77 -4.48
C LEU A 206 -41.39 -0.92 -4.52
N PHE A 207 -41.89 -2.15 -4.57
CA PHE A 207 -43.33 -2.43 -4.55
C PHE A 207 -43.99 -1.83 -3.30
N THR A 208 -43.36 -1.98 -2.14
CA THR A 208 -43.87 -1.43 -0.87
C THR A 208 -43.88 0.11 -0.91
N VAL A 209 -42.78 0.74 -1.32
CA VAL A 209 -42.68 2.20 -1.46
C VAL A 209 -43.77 2.73 -2.40
N LEU A 210 -43.94 2.11 -3.57
CA LEU A 210 -44.98 2.50 -4.54
C LEU A 210 -46.38 2.37 -3.95
N THR A 211 -46.66 1.30 -3.20
CA THR A 211 -47.95 1.10 -2.52
C THR A 211 -48.26 2.23 -1.55
N PHE A 212 -47.28 2.63 -0.72
CA PHE A 212 -47.42 3.76 0.19
C PHE A 212 -47.62 5.10 -0.53
N LEU A 213 -46.95 5.30 -1.68
CA LEU A 213 -47.08 6.53 -2.47
C LEU A 213 -48.46 6.63 -3.14
N ILE A 214 -49.01 5.51 -3.62
CA ILE A 214 -50.34 5.45 -4.23
C ILE A 214 -51.41 5.86 -3.20
N ASP A 215 -51.32 5.36 -1.96
CA ASP A 215 -52.28 5.66 -0.89
C ASP A 215 -51.73 6.65 0.15
N TRP A 216 -50.93 7.64 -0.30
CA TRP A 216 -50.20 8.54 0.60
C TRP A 216 -51.11 9.29 1.57
N LYS A 217 -52.30 9.72 1.12
CA LYS A 217 -53.25 10.49 1.96
C LYS A 217 -53.68 9.72 3.21
N ASN A 218 -53.83 8.41 3.10
CA ASN A 218 -54.23 7.55 4.22
C ASN A 218 -53.02 6.97 4.96
N SER A 219 -51.97 6.61 4.22
CA SER A 219 -50.82 5.87 4.72
C SER A 219 -49.78 6.73 5.46
N LYS A 220 -49.79 8.07 5.29
CA LYS A 220 -48.86 8.99 5.97
C LYS A 220 -49.07 9.15 7.49
N LYS A 221 -49.78 8.23 8.12
CA LYS A 221 -50.08 8.23 9.56
C LYS A 221 -49.04 7.40 10.30
N TYR A 222 -48.60 7.90 11.45
CA TYR A 222 -47.81 7.09 12.37
C TYR A 222 -48.70 6.03 13.03
N PRO A 223 -48.21 4.80 13.27
CA PRO A 223 -46.84 4.32 13.08
C PRO A 223 -46.51 3.80 11.67
N ALA A 224 -47.50 3.63 10.78
CA ALA A 224 -47.31 3.03 9.45
C ALA A 224 -46.29 3.77 8.58
N LEU A 225 -46.20 5.10 8.70
CA LEU A 225 -45.21 5.92 8.02
C LEU A 225 -43.74 5.54 8.34
N ILE A 226 -43.48 4.90 9.48
CA ILE A 226 -42.13 4.38 9.80
C ILE A 226 -41.74 3.25 8.85
N LEU A 227 -42.69 2.36 8.51
CA LEU A 227 -42.44 1.26 7.56
C LEU A 227 -42.07 1.79 6.17
N PHE A 228 -42.68 2.90 5.76
CA PHE A 228 -42.31 3.58 4.50
C PHE A 228 -40.85 4.02 4.50
N PHE A 229 -40.37 4.67 5.57
CA PHE A 229 -38.97 5.09 5.66
C PHE A 229 -37.99 3.91 5.73
N ILE A 230 -38.34 2.84 6.46
CA ILE A 230 -37.55 1.59 6.47
C ILE A 230 -37.41 1.06 5.04
N ASN A 231 -38.50 0.97 4.27
CA ASN A 231 -38.46 0.46 2.91
C ASN A 231 -37.67 1.38 1.96
N ILE A 232 -37.74 2.70 2.11
CA ILE A 232 -36.88 3.62 1.35
C ILE A 232 -35.40 3.37 1.66
N CYS A 233 -35.06 3.19 2.93
CA CYS A 233 -33.68 2.92 3.34
C CYS A 233 -33.16 1.62 2.71
N PHE A 234 -33.92 0.52 2.81
CA PHE A 234 -33.52 -0.74 2.19
C PHE A 234 -33.52 -0.70 0.67
N PHE A 235 -34.42 0.06 0.04
CA PHE A 235 -34.42 0.27 -1.41
C PHE A 235 -33.14 0.96 -1.89
N LEU A 236 -32.75 2.07 -1.25
CA LEU A 236 -31.54 2.82 -1.60
C LEU A 236 -30.25 2.03 -1.30
N SER A 237 -30.22 1.29 -0.18
CA SER A 237 -29.12 0.37 0.13
C SER A 237 -29.01 -0.76 -0.90
N SER A 238 -30.15 -1.32 -1.35
CA SER A 238 -30.16 -2.34 -2.41
C SER A 238 -29.64 -1.80 -3.73
N ILE A 239 -29.94 -0.54 -4.10
CA ILE A 239 -29.34 0.10 -5.28
C ILE A 239 -27.80 0.13 -5.17
N GLY A 240 -27.27 0.48 -3.99
CA GLY A 240 -25.83 0.46 -3.73
C GLY A 240 -25.20 -0.92 -3.95
N TRP A 241 -25.80 -1.97 -3.39
CA TRP A 241 -25.33 -3.35 -3.60
C TRP A 241 -25.42 -3.80 -5.07
N MET A 242 -26.43 -3.35 -5.80
CA MET A 242 -26.64 -3.70 -7.20
C MET A 242 -25.77 -2.88 -8.17
N ALA A 243 -25.16 -1.78 -7.73
CA ALA A 243 -24.36 -0.89 -8.57
C ALA A 243 -23.20 -1.62 -9.29
N GLN A 244 -22.60 -2.60 -8.61
CA GLN A 244 -21.47 -3.40 -9.14
C GLN A 244 -21.79 -4.20 -10.41
N PHE A 245 -23.08 -4.45 -10.70
CA PHE A 245 -23.50 -5.23 -11.87
C PHE A 245 -23.73 -4.36 -13.12
N SER A 246 -23.60 -3.04 -13.02
CA SER A 246 -23.63 -2.17 -14.19
C SER A 246 -22.25 -2.16 -14.88
N GLY A 247 -22.22 -2.15 -16.21
CA GLY A 247 -21.04 -2.48 -17.02
C GLY A 247 -19.74 -1.83 -16.55
N GLY A 248 -18.76 -2.63 -16.12
CA GLY A 248 -17.46 -2.16 -15.63
C GLY A 248 -17.50 -1.38 -14.30
N ALA A 249 -18.68 -1.17 -13.70
CA ALA A 249 -18.79 -0.37 -12.48
C ALA A 249 -18.05 -0.99 -11.30
N ARG A 250 -18.02 -2.33 -11.19
CA ARG A 250 -17.28 -3.00 -10.11
C ARG A 250 -15.79 -2.61 -10.08
N THR A 251 -15.13 -2.56 -11.25
CA THR A 251 -13.73 -2.18 -11.33
C THR A 251 -13.53 -0.71 -10.97
N ASP A 252 -14.43 0.18 -11.38
CA ASP A 252 -14.38 1.61 -11.02
C ASP A 252 -14.63 1.86 -9.51
N ILE A 253 -15.50 1.04 -8.89
CA ILE A 253 -15.81 1.13 -7.46
C ILE A 253 -14.65 0.61 -6.60
N VAL A 254 -14.09 -0.56 -6.95
CA VAL A 254 -13.18 -1.32 -6.06
C VAL A 254 -11.70 -1.17 -6.41
N CYS A 255 -11.37 -0.95 -7.69
CA CYS A 255 -9.98 -0.90 -8.16
C CYS A 255 -9.50 0.54 -8.34
N LYS A 256 -8.21 0.76 -8.11
CA LYS A 256 -7.49 1.93 -8.63
C LYS A 256 -7.20 1.75 -10.13
N SER A 257 -6.84 2.84 -10.82
CA SER A 257 -6.51 2.81 -12.25
C SER A 257 -5.25 2.00 -12.58
N ASP A 258 -4.34 1.84 -11.62
CA ASP A 258 -3.12 1.06 -11.74
C ASP A 258 -3.33 -0.45 -11.51
N GLY A 259 -4.56 -0.88 -11.21
CA GLY A 259 -4.91 -2.28 -10.96
C GLY A 259 -4.70 -2.75 -9.52
N THR A 260 -4.30 -1.87 -8.60
CA THR A 260 -4.24 -2.16 -7.16
C THR A 260 -5.61 -2.06 -6.50
N ILE A 261 -5.74 -2.67 -5.32
CA ILE A 261 -6.94 -2.55 -4.50
C ILE A 261 -7.01 -1.16 -3.86
N ARG A 262 -8.21 -0.54 -3.90
CA ARG A 262 -8.42 0.75 -3.22
C ARG A 262 -8.36 0.55 -1.70
N LYS A 263 -7.47 1.30 -1.04
CA LYS A 263 -7.35 1.41 0.42
C LYS A 263 -7.57 2.88 0.80
N GLY A 264 -8.48 3.16 1.74
CA GLY A 264 -8.79 4.52 2.19
C GLY A 264 -9.84 5.26 1.35
N GLY A 265 -10.04 6.55 1.69
CA GLY A 265 -11.02 7.47 1.08
C GLY A 265 -10.69 7.87 -0.37
N PRO A 266 -11.42 8.83 -0.96
CA PRO A 266 -11.18 9.27 -2.33
C PRO A 266 -9.83 10.00 -2.42
N LEU A 267 -8.81 9.35 -2.98
CA LEU A 267 -7.54 9.99 -3.30
C LEU A 267 -7.77 11.09 -4.35
N THR A 268 -6.97 12.16 -4.26
CA THR A 268 -6.96 13.23 -5.25
C THR A 268 -6.68 12.66 -6.65
N GLY A 269 -7.66 12.77 -7.56
CA GLY A 269 -7.53 12.29 -8.95
C GLY A 269 -8.31 11.02 -9.27
N GLU A 270 -8.95 10.39 -8.28
CA GLU A 270 -9.76 9.19 -8.51
C GLU A 270 -11.28 9.46 -8.52
N THR A 271 -12.05 8.50 -9.06
CA THR A 271 -13.52 8.56 -9.12
C THR A 271 -14.13 8.44 -7.72
N ALA A 272 -15.14 9.27 -7.44
CA ALA A 272 -15.91 9.21 -6.18
C ALA A 272 -16.89 8.02 -6.11
N SER A 273 -16.80 7.07 -7.04
CA SER A 273 -17.71 5.92 -7.19
C SER A 273 -17.71 5.04 -5.94
N CYS A 274 -16.54 4.78 -5.36
CA CYS A 274 -16.42 4.03 -4.11
C CYS A 274 -17.17 4.69 -2.95
N THR A 275 -16.91 5.99 -2.73
CA THR A 275 -17.54 6.80 -1.69
C THR A 275 -19.05 6.90 -1.88
N PHE A 276 -19.52 7.07 -3.12
CA PHE A 276 -20.94 7.14 -3.43
C PHE A 276 -21.66 5.82 -3.09
N VAL A 277 -21.10 4.68 -3.49
CA VAL A 277 -21.65 3.36 -3.17
C VAL A 277 -21.58 3.08 -1.67
N PHE A 278 -20.50 3.48 -1.00
CA PHE A 278 -20.39 3.41 0.46
C PHE A 278 -21.53 4.15 1.16
N ILE A 279 -21.83 5.38 0.74
CA ILE A 279 -22.96 6.16 1.31
C ILE A 279 -24.29 5.44 1.05
N LEU A 280 -24.53 4.96 -0.18
CA LEU A 280 -25.76 4.21 -0.49
C LEU A 280 -25.95 3.00 0.41
N VAL A 281 -24.90 2.20 0.62
CA VAL A 281 -24.97 0.98 1.41
C VAL A 281 -25.03 1.31 2.91
N TYR A 282 -24.05 2.05 3.42
CA TYR A 282 -23.83 2.25 4.85
C TYR A 282 -24.83 3.21 5.50
N TYR A 283 -25.01 4.41 4.94
CA TYR A 283 -25.89 5.42 5.55
C TYR A 283 -27.33 4.90 5.61
N PHE A 284 -27.83 4.34 4.51
CA PHE A 284 -29.21 3.86 4.46
C PHE A 284 -29.41 2.56 5.25
N PHE A 285 -28.42 1.68 5.33
CA PHE A 285 -28.49 0.52 6.24
C PHE A 285 -28.61 0.98 7.71
N MET A 286 -27.76 1.90 8.14
CA MET A 286 -27.80 2.47 9.49
C MET A 286 -29.10 3.23 9.76
N ALA A 287 -29.59 4.02 8.80
CA ALA A 287 -30.87 4.69 8.92
C ALA A 287 -32.04 3.70 9.05
N GLY A 288 -32.05 2.62 8.26
CA GLY A 288 -33.02 1.54 8.37
C GLY A 288 -33.00 0.89 9.77
N ALA A 289 -31.81 0.64 10.33
CA ALA A 289 -31.66 0.10 11.67
C ALA A 289 -32.20 1.05 12.76
N VAL A 290 -31.93 2.36 12.68
CA VAL A 290 -32.49 3.33 13.64
C VAL A 290 -34.00 3.45 13.48
N TRP A 291 -34.52 3.45 12.25
CA TRP A 291 -35.96 3.42 12.01
C TRP A 291 -36.63 2.15 12.55
N PHE A 292 -35.96 1.01 12.52
CA PHE A 292 -36.45 -0.22 13.16
C PHE A 292 -36.57 -0.07 14.68
N VAL A 293 -35.60 0.58 15.34
CA VAL A 293 -35.70 0.93 16.77
C VAL A 293 -36.88 1.88 17.02
N MET A 294 -37.08 2.87 16.15
CA MET A 294 -38.23 3.78 16.24
C MET A 294 -39.57 3.06 16.06
N LEU A 295 -39.64 2.07 15.17
CA LEU A 295 -40.83 1.24 14.99
C LEU A 295 -41.16 0.48 16.28
N ALA A 296 -40.17 -0.17 16.88
CA ALA A 296 -40.34 -0.90 18.14
C ALA A 296 -40.81 0.03 19.27
N TYR A 297 -40.24 1.22 19.37
CA TYR A 297 -40.65 2.23 20.35
C TYR A 297 -42.08 2.74 20.08
N ALA A 298 -42.43 3.01 18.82
CA ALA A 298 -43.77 3.44 18.42
C ALA A 298 -44.83 2.37 18.75
N TRP A 299 -44.51 1.10 18.51
CA TRP A 299 -45.36 -0.03 18.92
C TRP A 299 -45.51 -0.10 20.44
N HIS A 300 -44.42 0.01 21.19
CA HIS A 300 -44.49 0.03 22.66
C HIS A 300 -45.48 1.10 23.17
N LEU A 301 -45.37 2.33 22.67
CA LEU A 301 -46.28 3.41 23.05
C LEU A 301 -47.73 3.13 22.64
N THR A 302 -47.93 2.61 21.42
CA THR A 302 -49.26 2.24 20.91
C THR A 302 -49.92 1.19 21.81
N PHE A 303 -49.18 0.14 22.20
CA PHE A 303 -49.68 -0.89 23.11
C PHE A 303 -50.01 -0.34 24.51
N LYS A 304 -49.20 0.60 25.02
CA LYS A 304 -49.44 1.23 26.33
C LYS A 304 -50.66 2.15 26.34
N ALA A 305 -50.99 2.75 25.19
CA ALA A 305 -52.13 3.62 25.00
C ALA A 305 -53.43 2.87 24.63
N LEU A 306 -53.39 1.56 24.40
CA LEU A 306 -54.58 0.76 24.08
C LEU A 306 -55.68 0.95 25.12
N GLY A 307 -56.89 1.24 24.64
CA GLY A 307 -58.06 1.52 25.49
C GLY A 307 -58.10 2.94 26.07
N THR A 308 -57.16 3.81 25.71
CA THR A 308 -57.15 5.24 26.10
C THR A 308 -57.20 6.15 24.87
N PRO A 309 -57.75 7.38 24.97
CA PRO A 309 -57.75 8.34 23.85
C PRO A 309 -56.40 9.06 23.67
N ARG A 310 -55.32 8.62 24.34
CA ARG A 310 -54.02 9.29 24.31
C ARG A 310 -53.29 8.98 23.01
N ASP A 311 -52.97 10.02 22.24
CA ASP A 311 -52.05 9.93 21.11
C ASP A 311 -50.64 10.39 21.53
N ASP A 312 -49.96 9.53 22.28
CA ASP A 312 -48.61 9.78 22.81
C ASP A 312 -47.53 9.84 21.71
N LEU A 313 -47.88 9.48 20.46
CA LEU A 313 -46.97 9.40 19.32
C LEU A 313 -46.90 10.73 18.56
N SER A 314 -48.02 11.44 18.42
CA SER A 314 -48.12 12.73 17.72
C SER A 314 -47.04 13.75 18.13
N ASN A 315 -46.78 13.87 19.43
CA ASN A 315 -45.82 14.82 20.00
C ASN A 315 -44.35 14.40 19.88
N LYS A 316 -44.05 13.21 19.34
CA LYS A 316 -42.68 12.65 19.29
C LYS A 316 -42.12 12.48 17.88
N THR A 317 -42.93 12.73 16.86
CA THR A 317 -42.59 12.52 15.43
C THR A 317 -41.31 13.26 15.00
N SER A 318 -41.11 14.50 15.46
CA SER A 318 -39.88 15.26 15.16
C SER A 318 -38.62 14.59 15.70
N TYR A 319 -38.68 13.98 16.89
CA TYR A 319 -37.54 13.27 17.48
C TYR A 319 -37.19 12.00 16.71
N PHE A 320 -38.20 11.32 16.14
CA PHE A 320 -37.97 10.13 15.33
C PHE A 320 -37.14 10.46 14.10
N HIS A 321 -37.53 11.50 13.37
CA HIS A 321 -36.79 11.98 12.21
C HIS A 321 -35.39 12.48 12.58
N LEU A 322 -35.27 13.27 13.64
CA LEU A 322 -33.99 13.83 14.06
C LEU A 322 -32.97 12.71 14.33
N ALA A 323 -33.34 11.71 15.12
CA ALA A 323 -32.44 10.62 15.46
C ALA A 323 -32.18 9.68 14.27
N SER A 324 -33.22 9.27 13.52
CA SER A 324 -33.07 8.33 12.40
C SER A 324 -32.25 8.84 11.24
N TRP A 325 -32.13 10.16 11.06
CA TRP A 325 -31.31 10.75 10.01
C TRP A 325 -29.97 11.29 10.51
N SER A 326 -29.91 11.86 11.73
CA SER A 326 -28.67 12.46 12.23
C SER A 326 -27.67 11.42 12.72
N ILE A 327 -28.13 10.33 13.36
CA ILE A 327 -27.21 9.29 13.86
C ILE A 327 -26.44 8.63 12.70
N PRO A 328 -27.10 8.13 11.63
CA PRO A 328 -26.37 7.60 10.48
C PRO A 328 -25.48 8.63 9.80
N LEU A 329 -25.91 9.90 9.73
CA LEU A 329 -25.10 10.97 9.14
C LEU A 329 -23.76 11.15 9.89
N VAL A 330 -23.81 11.25 11.22
CA VAL A 330 -22.61 11.38 12.04
C VAL A 330 -21.71 10.16 11.87
N LEU A 331 -22.26 8.95 11.89
CA LEU A 331 -21.49 7.71 11.71
C LEU A 331 -20.81 7.64 10.34
N THR A 332 -21.50 8.04 9.28
CA THR A 332 -20.93 8.11 7.92
C THR A 332 -19.79 9.13 7.84
N ILE A 333 -19.98 10.33 8.41
CA ILE A 333 -18.95 11.38 8.41
C ILE A 333 -17.70 10.92 9.17
N VAL A 334 -17.88 10.32 10.36
CA VAL A 334 -16.77 9.78 11.15
C VAL A 334 -16.04 8.68 10.38
N SER A 335 -16.77 7.78 9.71
CA SER A 335 -16.16 6.71 8.93
C SER A 335 -15.31 7.25 7.77
N LEU A 336 -15.79 8.28 7.09
CA LEU A 336 -15.04 8.95 6.01
C LEU A 336 -13.81 9.69 6.54
N ALA A 337 -13.95 10.41 7.66
CA ALA A 337 -12.86 11.18 8.27
C ALA A 337 -11.74 10.30 8.85
N VAL A 338 -12.04 9.05 9.22
CA VAL A 338 -11.03 8.06 9.69
C VAL A 338 -10.42 7.29 8.51
N SER A 339 -11.07 7.31 7.34
CA SER A 339 -10.57 6.65 6.13
C SER A 339 -9.64 7.52 5.28
N GLU A 340 -9.57 8.82 5.58
CA GLU A 340 -8.49 9.73 5.15
C GLU A 340 -7.21 9.44 5.96
#